data_AF-A0A4Q5XW93-F1
#
_entry.id   AF-A0A4Q5XW93-F1
#
_cell.length_a   1.000
_cell.length_b   1.000
_cell.length_c   1.000
_cell.angle_alpha   90.00
_cell.angle_beta   90.00
_cell.angle_gamma   90.00
#
_symmetry.space_group_name_H-M   'P 1'
#
loop_
_entity.id
_entity.type
_entity.pdbx_description
1 polymer ?
#
loop_
_entity_poly.entity_id
_entity_poly.type
_entity_poly.pdbx_seq_one_letter_code
_entity_poly.pdbx_strand_id
1 'polypeptide(L)'
;MDISVAAGYRTKFNDWNFDISNTYGGNKFDFSVHNSANYSQFAQAGNRQYTFDAGGLKNWQNTANADISRKFDVLQGLNVAAGLEYRVDAFGIRSGEPASYTNYDVPSRAAAGAQVFAGLVNAIGDTKTRNAKAVYVDLEQDLTKNLLVTAALRFENYSDFGSTFNYKVAARYKFGEYLNFRASHSTGFRA
;
A
#
# COMPACT_ATOMS: atom_id res chain seq x y z
N MET A 1 -8.65 -0.02 -13.82
CA MET A 1 -8.95 1.37 -13.42
C MET A 1 -8.09 1.68 -12.22
N ASP A 2 -7.51 2.88 -12.19
CA ASP A 2 -6.68 3.36 -11.09
C ASP A 2 -7.16 4.75 -10.70
N ILE A 3 -7.43 4.97 -9.42
CA ILE A 3 -7.88 6.26 -8.90
C ILE A 3 -7.25 6.54 -7.55
N SER A 4 -6.86 7.79 -7.32
CA SER A 4 -6.42 8.28 -6.03
C SER A 4 -6.91 9.70 -5.84
N VAL A 5 -7.45 9.99 -4.65
CA VAL A 5 -7.95 11.29 -4.23
C VAL A 5 -7.38 11.58 -2.85
N ALA A 6 -6.84 12.78 -2.67
CA ALA A 6 -6.37 13.26 -1.39
C ALA A 6 -6.99 14.62 -1.07
N ALA A 7 -7.37 14.80 0.18
CA ALA A 7 -7.86 16.07 0.72
C ALA A 7 -7.29 16.27 2.12
N GLY A 8 -7.07 17.52 2.50
CA GLY A 8 -6.54 17.84 3.82
C GLY A 8 -6.63 19.32 4.14
N TYR A 9 -6.37 19.63 5.40
CA TYR A 9 -6.34 20.98 5.93
C TYR A 9 -5.08 21.16 6.78
N ARG A 10 -4.37 22.26 6.50
CA ARG A 10 -3.18 22.65 7.25
C ARG A 10 -3.38 24.04 7.84
N THR A 11 -3.02 24.21 9.10
CA THR A 11 -3.06 25.50 9.78
C THR A 11 -1.88 25.67 10.73
N LYS A 12 -1.63 26.91 11.15
CA LYS A 12 -0.63 27.26 12.14
C LYS A 12 -1.32 27.95 13.32
N PHE A 13 -1.10 27.46 14.53
CA PHE A 13 -1.60 28.06 15.77
C PHE A 13 -0.51 28.05 16.84
N ASN A 14 -0.17 29.24 17.37
CA ASN A 14 0.87 29.41 18.39
C ASN A 14 2.20 28.70 18.08
N ASP A 15 2.70 28.92 16.86
CA ASP A 15 3.91 28.28 16.29
C ASP A 15 3.88 26.77 16.05
N TRP A 16 2.77 26.11 16.36
CA TRP A 16 2.52 24.74 15.96
C TRP A 16 1.84 24.68 14.59
N ASN A 17 2.36 23.82 13.72
CA ASN A 17 1.68 23.42 12.49
C ASN A 17 0.82 22.20 12.80
N PHE A 18 -0.44 22.26 12.36
CA PHE A 18 -1.38 21.15 12.42
C PHE A 18 -1.75 20.78 10.98
N ASP A 19 -1.73 19.49 10.67
CA ASP A 19 -2.15 18.94 9.39
C ASP A 19 -3.09 17.77 9.64
N ILE A 20 -4.26 17.80 8.99
CA ILE A 20 -5.15 16.65 8.93
C ILE A 20 -5.35 16.33 7.46
N SER A 21 -5.13 15.08 7.09
CA SER A 21 -5.28 14.65 5.70
C SER A 21 -5.94 13.29 5.60
N ASN A 22 -6.63 13.05 4.48
CA ASN A 22 -7.13 11.75 4.11
C ASN A 22 -6.80 11.48 2.64
N THR A 23 -6.29 10.29 2.37
CA THR A 23 -6.02 9.79 1.03
C THR A 23 -6.82 8.51 0.82
N TYR A 24 -7.62 8.48 -0.24
CA TYR A 24 -8.31 7.28 -0.71
C TYR A 24 -7.79 6.92 -2.09
N GLY A 25 -7.41 5.66 -2.28
CA GLY A 25 -7.00 5.17 -3.60
C GLY A 25 -7.45 3.74 -3.82
N GLY A 26 -7.60 3.37 -5.08
CA GLY A 26 -7.97 2.02 -5.46
C GLY A 26 -7.51 1.68 -6.86
N ASN A 27 -7.11 0.43 -7.02
CA ASN A 27 -6.62 -0.10 -8.28
C ASN A 27 -7.31 -1.42 -8.61
N LYS A 28 -7.43 -1.67 -9.91
CA LYS A 28 -7.91 -2.93 -10.46
C LYS A 28 -6.98 -3.34 -11.59
N PHE A 29 -6.49 -4.57 -11.49
CA PHE A 29 -5.68 -5.23 -12.50
C PHE A 29 -6.44 -6.40 -13.09
N ASP A 30 -6.79 -6.32 -14.37
CA ASP A 30 -7.58 -7.34 -15.07
C ASP A 30 -6.70 -8.21 -15.97
N PHE A 31 -7.04 -9.49 -16.04
CA PHE A 31 -6.42 -10.47 -16.93
C PHE A 31 -7.34 -10.73 -18.12
N SER A 32 -6.88 -10.37 -19.32
CA SER A 32 -7.57 -10.70 -20.57
C SER A 32 -6.72 -11.66 -21.38
N VAL A 33 -7.27 -12.84 -21.68
CA VAL A 33 -6.60 -13.87 -22.48
C VAL A 33 -7.06 -13.73 -23.92
N HIS A 34 -6.14 -13.66 -24.87
CA HIS A 34 -6.43 -13.60 -26.30
C HIS A 34 -5.75 -14.76 -27.02
N ASN A 35 -6.29 -15.16 -28.17
CA ASN A 35 -5.75 -16.25 -29.01
C ASN A 35 -5.53 -17.57 -28.24
N SER A 36 -6.42 -17.87 -27.29
CA SER A 36 -6.42 -19.12 -26.52
C SER A 36 -7.76 -19.82 -26.72
N ALA A 37 -7.89 -21.08 -26.30
CA ALA A 37 -9.19 -21.74 -26.22
C ALA A 37 -9.42 -22.27 -24.79
N ASN A 38 -10.68 -22.43 -24.40
CA ASN A 38 -11.06 -23.39 -23.38
C ASN A 38 -11.42 -24.69 -24.10
N TYR A 39 -10.57 -25.71 -24.00
CA TYR A 39 -10.72 -26.94 -24.79
C TYR A 39 -12.07 -27.63 -24.56
N SER A 40 -12.50 -27.71 -23.30
CA SER A 40 -13.78 -28.34 -22.92
C SER A 40 -14.98 -27.60 -23.52
N GLN A 41 -14.90 -26.28 -23.63
CA GLN A 41 -15.91 -25.44 -24.29
C GLN A 41 -15.82 -25.57 -25.82
N PHE A 42 -14.61 -25.58 -26.36
CA PHE A 42 -14.34 -25.66 -27.79
C PHE A 42 -14.84 -26.96 -28.43
N ALA A 43 -14.81 -28.05 -27.67
CA ALA A 43 -15.34 -29.35 -28.06
C ALA A 43 -16.87 -29.35 -28.22
N GLN A 44 -17.58 -28.40 -27.60
CA GLN A 44 -19.02 -28.22 -27.78
C GLN A 44 -19.31 -27.38 -29.04
N ALA A 45 -20.12 -27.92 -29.96
CA ALA A 45 -20.50 -27.22 -31.17
C ALA A 45 -21.30 -25.94 -30.86
N GLY A 46 -20.87 -24.79 -31.40
CA GLY A 46 -21.62 -23.53 -31.34
C GLY A 46 -21.21 -22.53 -30.25
N ASN A 47 -20.27 -22.85 -29.38
CA ASN A 47 -19.83 -21.96 -28.28
C ASN A 47 -18.31 -21.71 -28.28
N ARG A 48 -17.70 -21.57 -29.46
CA ARG A 48 -16.24 -21.35 -29.59
C ARG A 48 -15.89 -19.90 -29.28
N GLN A 49 -14.95 -19.70 -28.38
CA GLN A 49 -14.46 -18.40 -27.95
C GLN A 49 -12.93 -18.41 -27.91
N TYR A 50 -12.30 -17.29 -28.31
CA TYR A 50 -10.85 -17.16 -28.38
C TYR A 50 -10.27 -16.02 -27.54
N THR A 51 -11.13 -15.20 -26.97
CA THR A 51 -10.77 -14.09 -26.08
C THR A 51 -11.57 -14.26 -24.80
N PHE A 52 -10.92 -14.23 -23.64
CA PHE A 52 -11.55 -14.45 -22.34
C PHE A 52 -11.24 -13.34 -21.35
N ASP A 53 -12.24 -12.87 -20.62
CA ASP A 53 -12.03 -12.15 -19.37
C ASP A 53 -11.73 -13.15 -18.25
N ALA A 54 -10.46 -13.28 -17.90
CA ALA A 54 -9.99 -14.22 -16.90
C ALA A 54 -10.03 -13.66 -15.46
N GLY A 55 -10.72 -12.53 -15.26
CA GLY A 55 -10.91 -11.94 -13.94
C GLY A 55 -9.83 -10.93 -13.61
N GLY A 56 -9.62 -10.68 -12.32
CA GLY A 56 -8.64 -9.67 -11.91
C GLY A 56 -8.41 -9.60 -10.41
N LEU A 57 -7.42 -8.80 -10.05
CA LEU A 57 -7.16 -8.37 -8.68
C LEU A 57 -7.70 -6.96 -8.49
N LYS A 58 -8.24 -6.70 -7.30
CA LYS A 58 -8.68 -5.35 -6.90
C LYS A 58 -8.16 -5.03 -5.51
N ASN A 59 -7.77 -3.78 -5.31
CA ASN A 59 -7.44 -3.26 -4.00
C ASN A 59 -7.98 -1.85 -3.82
N TRP A 60 -8.23 -1.47 -2.58
CA TRP A 60 -8.41 -0.08 -2.18
C TRP A 60 -7.75 0.16 -0.83
N GLN A 61 -7.37 1.41 -0.61
CA GLN A 61 -6.73 1.89 0.60
C GLN A 61 -7.32 3.24 0.98
N ASN A 62 -7.57 3.42 2.27
CA ASN A 62 -7.85 4.72 2.87
C ASN A 62 -6.86 4.99 3.99
N THR A 63 -6.21 6.15 3.99
CA THR A 63 -5.25 6.56 5.02
C THR A 63 -5.65 7.93 5.54
N ALA A 64 -5.95 8.03 6.83
CA ALA A 64 -6.15 9.29 7.53
C ALA A 64 -4.93 9.58 8.41
N ASN A 65 -4.44 10.82 8.36
CA ASN A 65 -3.35 11.32 9.19
C ASN A 65 -3.80 12.55 9.99
N ALA A 66 -3.26 12.66 11.19
CA ALA A 66 -3.35 13.86 12.01
C ALA A 66 -1.97 14.13 12.60
N ASP A 67 -1.36 15.23 12.16
CA ASP A 67 0.04 15.52 12.41
C ASP A 67 0.18 16.90 13.09
N ILE A 68 1.14 16.97 14.01
CA ILE A 68 1.54 18.20 14.67
C ILE A 68 3.05 18.35 14.58
N SER A 69 3.52 19.57 14.27
CA SER A 69 4.95 19.86 14.30
C SER A 69 5.26 21.27 14.76
N ARG A 70 6.42 21.45 15.37
CA ARG A 70 6.95 22.76 15.73
C ARG A 70 8.46 22.78 15.68
N LYS A 71 8.97 23.90 15.15
CA LYS A 71 10.37 24.26 15.27
C LYS A 71 10.60 25.12 16.51
N PHE A 72 11.62 24.78 17.27
CA PHE A 72 12.11 25.49 18.44
C PHE A 72 13.52 26.01 18.16
N ASP A 73 13.82 27.18 18.73
CA ASP A 73 15.14 27.81 18.63
C ASP A 73 16.08 27.26 19.73
N VAL A 74 16.29 25.95 19.73
CA VAL A 74 17.25 25.26 20.60
C VAL A 74 18.49 24.89 19.78
N LEU A 75 19.68 25.30 20.26
CA LEU A 75 20.95 25.20 19.52
C LEU A 75 20.88 25.91 18.16
N GLN A 76 20.95 25.17 17.05
CA GLN A 76 20.78 25.72 15.69
C GLN A 76 19.38 25.44 15.11
N GLY A 77 18.52 24.76 15.87
CA GLY A 77 17.16 24.43 15.49
C GLY A 77 16.79 23.03 15.94
N LEU A 78 15.65 22.90 16.63
CA LEU A 78 15.03 21.64 16.97
C LEU A 78 13.65 21.59 16.30
N ASN A 79 13.41 20.62 15.44
CA ASN A 79 12.10 20.32 14.92
C ASN A 79 11.54 19.09 15.63
N VAL A 80 10.35 19.23 16.21
CA VAL A 80 9.60 18.15 16.83
C VAL A 80 8.34 17.93 16.01
N ALA A 81 8.10 16.68 15.62
CA ALA A 81 6.85 16.28 15.00
C ALA A 81 6.28 15.04 15.70
N ALA A 82 4.97 14.93 15.71
CA ALA A 82 4.26 13.75 16.17
C ALA A 82 2.99 13.59 15.33
N GLY A 83 2.49 12.37 15.22
CA GLY A 83 1.29 12.14 14.46
C GLY A 83 0.59 10.83 14.80
N LEU A 84 -0.66 10.77 14.35
CA LEU A 84 -1.51 9.61 14.37
C LEU A 84 -1.86 9.24 12.94
N GLU A 85 -1.84 7.95 12.64
CA GLU A 85 -2.22 7.42 11.34
C GLU A 85 -3.23 6.29 11.51
N TYR A 86 -4.28 6.30 10.69
CA TYR A 86 -5.22 5.19 10.56
C TYR A 86 -5.32 4.79 9.09
N ARG A 87 -4.95 3.55 8.78
CA ARG A 87 -5.02 2.99 7.44
C ARG A 87 -5.98 1.81 7.41
N VAL A 88 -6.79 1.74 6.36
CA VAL A 88 -7.59 0.57 6.01
C VAL A 88 -7.23 0.17 4.59
N ASP A 89 -6.78 -1.07 4.45
CA ASP A 89 -6.46 -1.69 3.16
C ASP A 89 -7.45 -2.83 2.92
N ALA A 90 -7.91 -2.97 1.69
CA ALA A 90 -8.69 -4.13 1.29
C ALA A 90 -8.21 -4.67 -0.04
N PHE A 91 -8.14 -6.00 -0.14
CA PHE A 91 -7.73 -6.73 -1.33
C PHE A 91 -8.76 -7.80 -1.66
N GLY A 92 -9.07 -7.96 -2.94
CA GLY A 92 -10.01 -8.98 -3.39
C GLY A 92 -9.73 -9.47 -4.80
N ILE A 93 -10.38 -10.58 -5.12
CA ILE A 93 -10.38 -11.17 -6.45
C ILE A 93 -11.70 -10.83 -7.12
N ARG A 94 -11.62 -10.42 -8.39
CA ARG A 94 -12.77 -10.37 -9.29
C ARG A 94 -12.77 -11.66 -10.10
N SER A 95 -13.89 -12.36 -10.11
CA SER A 95 -14.05 -13.52 -10.98
C SER A 95 -13.94 -13.13 -12.45
N GLY A 96 -13.35 -14.02 -13.24
CA GLY A 96 -13.48 -13.98 -14.69
C GLY A 96 -14.90 -14.31 -15.14
N GLU A 97 -15.11 -14.32 -16.44
CA GLU A 97 -16.35 -14.82 -17.01
C GLU A 97 -16.39 -16.36 -16.93
N PRO A 98 -17.57 -17.00 -16.89
CA PRO A 98 -17.67 -18.46 -16.76
C PRO A 98 -16.86 -19.24 -17.80
N ALA A 99 -16.89 -18.80 -19.06
CA ALA A 99 -16.14 -19.43 -20.15
C ALA A 99 -14.62 -19.52 -19.88
N SER A 100 -14.08 -18.59 -19.09
CA SER A 100 -12.65 -18.54 -18.76
C SER A 100 -12.20 -19.60 -17.74
N TYR A 101 -13.10 -20.18 -16.93
CA TYR A 101 -12.73 -21.11 -15.85
C TYR A 101 -13.60 -22.39 -15.76
N THR A 102 -14.75 -22.43 -16.43
CA THR A 102 -15.66 -23.58 -16.39
C THR A 102 -15.12 -24.77 -17.19
N ASN A 103 -15.38 -25.98 -16.70
CA ASN A 103 -15.25 -27.20 -17.48
C ASN A 103 -16.60 -27.55 -18.11
N TYR A 104 -16.66 -27.58 -19.44
CA TYR A 104 -17.87 -27.89 -20.20
C TYR A 104 -17.94 -29.37 -20.64
N ASP A 105 -16.86 -30.14 -20.43
CA ASP A 105 -16.76 -31.54 -20.81
C ASP A 105 -16.08 -32.32 -19.67
N VAL A 106 -16.78 -32.41 -18.54
CA VAL A 106 -16.31 -33.12 -17.34
C VAL A 106 -15.90 -34.57 -17.64
N PRO A 107 -16.63 -35.34 -18.47
CA PRO A 107 -16.24 -36.71 -18.83
C PRO A 107 -14.89 -36.81 -19.58
N SER A 108 -14.54 -35.82 -20.41
CA SER A 108 -13.28 -35.83 -21.19
C SER A 108 -12.01 -35.77 -20.36
N ARG A 109 -12.11 -35.41 -19.07
CA ARG A 109 -10.95 -35.12 -18.19
C ARG A 109 -10.05 -33.99 -18.70
N ALA A 110 -10.53 -33.17 -19.65
CA ALA A 110 -9.82 -31.98 -20.08
C ALA A 110 -9.68 -30.97 -18.93
N ALA A 111 -8.59 -30.20 -18.96
CA ALA A 111 -8.40 -29.08 -18.05
C ALA A 111 -9.51 -28.03 -18.24
N ALA A 112 -9.99 -27.48 -17.13
CA ALA A 112 -11.04 -26.46 -17.11
C ALA A 112 -10.47 -25.07 -17.48
N GLY A 113 -11.30 -24.25 -18.12
CA GLY A 113 -10.95 -22.85 -18.41
C GLY A 113 -10.03 -22.64 -19.62
N ALA A 114 -9.63 -21.38 -19.81
CA ALA A 114 -8.76 -20.99 -20.91
C ALA A 114 -7.32 -21.56 -20.71
N GLN A 115 -6.76 -22.12 -21.78
CA GLN A 115 -5.51 -22.90 -21.73
C GLN A 115 -4.28 -22.15 -21.24
N VAL A 116 -4.12 -20.86 -21.58
CA VAL A 116 -2.95 -20.07 -21.17
C VAL A 116 -3.06 -19.60 -19.71
N PHE A 117 -4.29 -19.31 -19.27
CA PHE A 117 -4.57 -18.85 -17.92
C PHE A 117 -6.05 -19.12 -17.61
N ALA A 118 -6.32 -20.11 -16.77
CA ALA A 118 -7.69 -20.37 -16.31
C ALA A 118 -8.17 -19.18 -15.48
N GLY A 119 -9.40 -18.74 -15.75
CA GLY A 119 -10.00 -17.59 -15.09
C GLY A 119 -9.96 -17.70 -13.57
N LEU A 120 -9.68 -16.57 -12.93
CA LEU A 120 -9.79 -16.46 -11.48
C LEU A 120 -11.25 -16.68 -11.08
N VAL A 121 -11.47 -17.48 -10.06
CA VAL A 121 -12.77 -17.68 -9.44
C VAL A 121 -12.72 -17.11 -8.04
N ASN A 122 -13.55 -16.10 -7.76
CA ASN A 122 -13.76 -15.64 -6.39
C ASN A 122 -14.67 -16.64 -5.65
N ALA A 123 -14.13 -17.82 -5.33
CA ALA A 123 -14.88 -18.93 -4.73
C ALA A 123 -15.32 -18.66 -3.27
N ILE A 124 -14.70 -17.67 -2.62
CA ILE A 124 -14.89 -17.32 -1.21
C ILE A 124 -15.60 -15.97 -1.02
N GLY A 125 -15.87 -15.21 -2.09
CA GLY A 125 -16.65 -13.97 -2.08
C GLY A 125 -15.98 -12.76 -1.43
N ASP A 126 -15.19 -12.96 -0.38
CA ASP A 126 -14.78 -11.89 0.53
C ASP A 126 -13.56 -11.11 0.04
N THR A 127 -13.70 -9.78 0.09
CA THR A 127 -12.54 -8.87 0.07
C THR A 127 -11.88 -8.94 1.45
N LYS A 128 -10.61 -9.31 1.52
CA LYS A 128 -9.85 -9.33 2.76
C LYS A 128 -9.48 -7.90 3.14
N THR A 129 -9.82 -7.51 4.36
CA THR A 129 -9.62 -6.14 4.87
C THR A 129 -8.69 -6.19 6.06
N ARG A 130 -7.74 -5.24 6.10
CA ARG A 130 -6.81 -5.02 7.20
C ARG A 130 -6.89 -3.56 7.61
N ASN A 131 -6.90 -3.29 8.90
CA ASN A 131 -6.70 -1.94 9.41
C ASN A 131 -5.43 -1.86 10.25
N ALA A 132 -4.77 -0.70 10.19
CA ALA A 132 -3.56 -0.37 10.91
C ALA A 132 -3.71 0.98 11.60
N LYS A 133 -3.34 1.03 12.88
CA LYS A 133 -3.33 2.25 13.70
C LYS A 133 -1.90 2.53 14.11
N ALA A 134 -1.40 3.72 13.84
CA ALA A 134 -0.05 4.12 14.17
C ALA A 134 -0.02 5.41 14.99
N VAL A 135 0.97 5.47 15.87
CA VAL A 135 1.42 6.70 16.54
C VAL A 135 2.92 6.82 16.34
N TYR A 136 3.37 8.03 16.07
CA TYR A 136 4.78 8.27 15.81
C TYR A 136 5.25 9.62 16.35
N VAL A 137 6.55 9.70 16.57
CA VAL A 137 7.26 10.91 16.99
C VAL A 137 8.59 10.99 16.27
N ASP A 138 8.91 12.18 15.78
CA ASP A 138 10.11 12.51 15.05
C ASP A 138 10.78 13.73 15.70
N LEU A 139 12.09 13.62 15.88
CA LEU A 139 12.95 14.68 16.39
C LEU A 139 14.07 14.90 15.37
N GLU A 140 14.23 16.15 14.93
CA GLU A 140 15.32 16.58 14.08
C GLU A 140 16.04 17.76 14.74
N GLN A 141 17.31 17.58 15.08
CA GLN A 141 18.11 18.55 15.80
C GLN A 141 19.33 18.95 14.97
N ASP A 142 19.40 20.22 14.60
CA ASP A 142 20.64 20.86 14.18
C ASP A 142 21.47 21.14 15.44
N LEU A 143 22.42 20.24 15.76
CA LEU A 143 23.33 20.39 16.89
C LEU A 143 24.33 21.52 16.64
N THR A 144 24.80 21.64 15.39
CA THR A 144 25.65 22.74 14.90
C THR A 144 25.24 23.09 13.48
N LYS A 145 25.83 24.14 12.89
CA LYS A 145 25.60 24.51 11.47
C LYS A 145 25.94 23.37 10.49
N ASN A 146 26.78 22.44 10.94
CA ASN A 146 27.32 21.35 10.14
C ASN A 146 26.76 19.99 10.55
N LEU A 147 26.20 19.82 11.74
CA LEU A 147 25.76 18.52 12.26
C LEU A 147 24.26 18.51 12.51
N LEU A 148 23.55 17.66 11.77
CA LEU A 148 22.15 17.33 11.96
C LEU A 148 22.03 15.91 12.52
N VAL A 149 21.19 15.72 13.53
CA VAL A 149 20.84 14.41 14.09
C VAL A 149 19.32 14.26 14.10
N THR A 150 18.84 13.10 13.67
CA THR A 150 17.41 12.77 13.64
C THR A 150 17.16 11.49 14.41
N ALA A 151 16.06 11.45 15.17
CA ALA A 151 15.56 10.26 15.83
C ALA A 151 14.05 10.14 15.60
N ALA A 152 13.58 8.95 15.25
CA ALA A 152 12.19 8.66 14.93
C ALA A 152 11.75 7.39 15.64
N LEU A 153 10.54 7.40 16.20
CA LEU A 153 9.88 6.23 16.79
C LEU A 153 8.49 6.08 16.20
N ARG A 154 8.09 4.85 15.88
CA ARG A 154 6.75 4.52 15.37
C ARG A 154 6.25 3.23 15.98
N PHE A 155 5.06 3.28 16.56
CA PHE A 155 4.30 2.12 17.00
C PHE A 155 3.12 1.92 16.05
N GLU A 156 2.88 0.69 15.61
CA GLU A 156 1.77 0.36 14.71
C GLU A 156 1.08 -0.93 15.16
N ASN A 157 -0.25 -0.93 15.17
CA ASN A 157 -1.08 -2.09 15.51
C ASN A 157 -1.97 -2.44 14.31
N TYR A 158 -1.82 -3.67 13.82
CA TYR A 158 -2.54 -4.26 12.70
C TYR A 158 -3.64 -5.20 13.19
N SER A 159 -4.78 -5.22 12.51
CA SER A 159 -5.92 -6.06 12.87
C SER A 159 -5.70 -7.58 12.71
N ASP A 160 -4.72 -7.99 11.91
CA ASP A 160 -4.43 -9.38 11.56
C ASP A 160 -3.08 -9.88 12.07
N PHE A 161 -2.07 -9.01 12.13
CA PHE A 161 -0.71 -9.36 12.53
C PHE A 161 -0.39 -9.06 14.01
N GLY A 162 -1.05 -8.06 14.60
CA GLY A 162 -0.69 -7.54 15.93
C GLY A 162 0.19 -6.29 15.84
N SER A 163 1.09 -6.09 16.80
CA SER A 163 1.80 -4.81 16.98
C SER A 163 3.28 -4.87 16.59
N THR A 164 3.81 -3.75 16.10
CA THR A 164 5.23 -3.55 15.82
C THR A 164 5.73 -2.22 16.37
N PHE A 165 6.99 -2.19 16.78
CA PHE A 165 7.67 -0.97 17.18
C PHE A 165 8.92 -0.80 16.33
N ASN A 166 9.02 0.33 15.63
CA ASN A 166 10.12 0.65 14.75
C ASN A 166 10.79 1.95 15.19
N TYR A 167 12.10 2.02 15.01
CA TYR A 167 12.87 3.22 15.29
C TYR A 167 13.90 3.50 14.20
N LYS A 168 14.32 4.76 14.11
CA LYS A 168 15.42 5.20 13.25
C LYS A 168 16.23 6.27 13.95
N VAL A 169 17.55 6.16 13.85
CA VAL A 169 18.49 7.21 14.22
C VAL A 169 19.37 7.50 13.02
N ALA A 170 19.54 8.76 12.67
CA ALA A 170 20.43 9.15 11.58
C ALA A 170 21.17 10.45 11.91
N ALA A 171 22.31 10.64 11.27
CA ALA A 171 23.11 11.83 11.37
C ALA A 171 23.60 12.25 9.98
N ARG A 172 23.70 13.56 9.78
CA ARG A 172 24.32 14.18 8.61
C ARG A 172 25.34 15.21 9.07
N TYR A 173 26.59 15.05 8.65
CA TYR A 173 27.65 16.01 8.89
C TYR A 173 28.12 16.68 7.59
N LYS A 174 28.09 18.00 7.53
CA LYS A 174 28.60 18.81 6.42
C LYS A 174 30.09 19.09 6.64
N PHE A 175 30.94 18.69 5.70
CA PHE A 175 32.36 18.98 5.71
C PHE A 175 32.70 19.98 4.61
N GLY A 176 32.77 21.26 4.98
CA GLY A 176 32.85 22.36 4.02
C GLY A 176 31.58 22.50 3.18
N GLU A 177 31.71 23.13 2.00
CA GLU A 177 30.58 23.39 1.09
C GLU A 177 30.30 22.23 0.14
N TYR A 178 31.27 21.33 -0.06
CA TYR A 178 31.25 20.36 -1.15
C TYR A 178 30.98 18.92 -0.70
N LEU A 179 31.13 18.60 0.59
CA LEU A 179 31.07 17.23 1.08
C LEU A 179 30.09 17.06 2.24
N ASN A 180 29.32 15.97 2.21
CA ASN A 180 28.37 15.62 3.27
C ASN A 180 28.48 14.12 3.59
N PHE A 181 28.68 13.80 4.86
CA PHE A 181 28.63 12.44 5.39
C PHE A 181 27.26 12.16 5.99
N ARG A 182 26.72 10.97 5.74
CA ARG A 182 25.44 10.52 6.30
C ARG A 182 25.61 9.12 6.87
N ALA A 183 25.05 8.90 8.05
CA ALA A 183 24.99 7.59 8.69
C ALA A 183 23.58 7.39 9.25
N SER A 184 23.05 6.18 9.18
CA SER A 184 21.73 5.85 9.71
C SER A 184 21.65 4.41 10.15
N HIS A 185 20.89 4.17 11.21
CA HIS A 185 20.49 2.85 11.68
C HIS A 185 18.99 2.86 11.94
N SER A 186 18.27 1.85 11.44
CA SER A 186 16.82 1.76 11.59
C SER A 186 16.35 0.32 11.62
N THR A 187 15.24 0.08 12.31
CA THR A 187 14.48 -1.16 12.19
C THR A 187 13.33 -1.00 11.21
N GLY A 188 12.89 -2.11 10.66
CA GLY A 188 11.74 -2.17 9.78
C GLY A 188 11.04 -3.50 9.95
N PHE A 189 9.78 -3.53 9.57
CA PHE A 189 8.94 -4.72 9.65
C PHE A 189 8.06 -4.83 8.40
N ARG A 190 7.74 -6.06 8.01
CA ARG A 190 6.82 -6.35 6.90
C ARG A 190 5.73 -7.31 7.42
N ALA A 191 4.52 -6.76 7.53
CA ALA A 191 3.28 -7.45 7.94
C ALA A 191 2.58 -8.08 6.73
#